data_AF-A0A7C1AM50-F1
#
_entry.id   AF-A0A7C1AM50-F1
#
_cell.length_a   1.000
_cell.length_b   1.000
_cell.length_c   1.000
_cell.angle_alpha   90.00
_cell.angle_beta   90.00
_cell.angle_gamma   90.00
#
_symmetry.space_group_name_H-M   'P 1'
#
loop_
_entity.id
_entity.type
_entity.pdbx_description
1 polymer ?
#
loop_
_entity_poly.entity_id
_entity_poly.type
_entity_poly.pdbx_seq_one_letter_code
_entity_poly.pdbx_strand_id
1 'polypeptide(L)' 'MKRKLFPFVLLLFFLVSFCAKEEPLVLVSDLDSTIVIDLPYASQNNFVGKVLYDTSLCYLRKSVAERLIRV' A
#
# COMPACT_ATOMS: atom_id res chain seq x y z
N MET A 1 36.43 19.80 20.17
CA MET A 1 35.86 19.80 18.80
C MET A 1 34.64 18.91 18.56
N LYS A 2 34.33 17.88 19.38
CA LYS A 2 33.23 16.91 19.07
C LYS A 2 31.79 17.37 19.37
N ARG A 3 31.59 18.42 20.17
CA ARG A 3 30.24 18.91 20.57
C ARG A 3 29.46 19.65 19.47
N LYS A 4 30.14 20.25 18.49
CA LYS A 4 29.48 20.93 17.35
C LYS A 4 29.07 19.97 16.21
N LEU A 5 29.56 18.73 16.25
CA LEU A 5 29.24 17.70 15.24
C LEU A 5 27.91 16.99 15.54
N PHE A 6 27.55 16.85 16.82
CA PHE A 6 26.31 16.21 17.26
C PHE A 6 25.02 16.85 16.69
N PRO A 7 24.80 18.18 16.73
CA PRO A 7 23.58 18.75 16.16
C PRO A 7 23.52 18.59 14.64
N PHE A 8 24.67 18.50 13.96
CA PHE A 8 24.71 18.28 12.50
C PHE A 8 24.33 16.85 12.12
N VAL A 9 24.80 15.85 12.89
CA VAL A 9 24.39 14.45 12.73
C VAL A 9 22.92 14.26 13.07
N LEU A 10 22.43 14.93 14.12
CA LEU A 10 21.01 14.92 14.49
C LEU A 10 20.14 15.54 13.38
N LEU A 11 20.55 16.70 12.83
CA LEU A 11 19.86 17.35 11.72
C LEU A 11 19.84 16.47 10.45
N LEU A 12 20.97 15.82 10.13
CA LEU A 12 21.06 14.90 9.00
C LEU A 12 20.12 13.69 9.18
N PHE A 13 20.01 13.16 10.40
CA PHE A 13 19.10 12.06 10.73
C PHE A 13 17.62 12.45 10.60
N PHE A 14 17.26 13.67 11.01
CA PHE A 14 15.89 14.19 10.86
C PHE A 14 15.52 14.41 9.39
N LEU A 15 16.45 14.86 8.54
CA LEU A 15 16.20 15.05 7.10
C LEU A 15 15.95 13.72 6.37
N VAL A 16 16.65 12.65 6.73
CA VAL A 16 16.46 11.32 6.11
C VAL A 16 15.12 10.69 6.51
N SER A 17 14.66 10.93 7.74
CA SER A 17 13.42 10.34 8.27
C SER A 17 12.14 10.89 7.61
N PHE A 18 12.21 12.07 6.98
CA PHE A 18 11.04 12.73 6.38
C PHE A 18 10.78 12.32 4.91
N CYS A 19 11.60 11.44 4.32
CA CYS A 19 11.47 10.98 2.94
C CYS A 19 10.84 9.58 2.83
N ALA A 20 9.90 9.24 3.72
CA ALA A 20 9.07 8.05 3.54
C ALA A 20 8.02 8.36 2.46
N LYS A 21 8.32 7.99 1.20
CA LYS A 21 7.40 8.22 0.08
C LYS A 21 6.19 7.29 0.22
N GLU A 22 4.99 7.85 0.27
CA GLU A 22 3.77 7.04 0.22
C GLU A 22 3.75 6.22 -1.08
N GLU A 23 3.54 4.93 -0.91
CA GLU A 23 3.51 4.01 -2.03
C GLU A 23 2.16 4.09 -2.74
N PRO A 24 2.10 4.20 -4.08
CA PRO A 24 0.82 4.33 -4.78
C PRO A 24 -0.02 3.05 -4.65
N LEU A 25 -1.33 3.25 -4.70
CA LEU A 25 -2.29 2.18 -4.95
C LEU A 25 -2.39 1.93 -6.45
N VAL A 26 -2.43 0.66 -6.85
CA VAL A 26 -2.57 0.22 -8.23
C VAL A 26 -3.71 -0.78 -8.33
N LEU A 27 -4.46 -0.72 -9.43
CA LEU A 27 -5.56 -1.64 -9.68
C LEU A 27 -4.97 -2.99 -10.13
N VAL A 28 -5.34 -4.07 -9.46
CA VAL A 28 -4.74 -5.40 -9.70
C VAL A 28 -5.03 -5.90 -11.11
N SER A 29 -6.24 -5.67 -11.63
CA SER A 29 -6.64 -6.09 -12.98
C SER A 29 -5.84 -5.41 -14.10
N ASP A 30 -5.26 -4.23 -13.86
CA ASP A 30 -4.39 -3.55 -14.82
C ASP A 30 -3.02 -4.22 -14.94
N LEU A 31 -2.58 -4.91 -13.87
CA LEU A 31 -1.30 -5.60 -13.83
C LEU A 31 -1.41 -7.06 -14.30
N ASP A 32 -2.47 -7.74 -13.88
CA ASP A 32 -2.75 -9.11 -14.30
C ASP A 32 -4.26 -9.41 -14.26
N SER A 33 -4.87 -9.45 -15.45
CA SER A 33 -6.30 -9.74 -15.62
C SER A 33 -6.66 -11.22 -15.39
N THR A 34 -5.69 -12.12 -15.22
CA THR A 34 -5.93 -13.55 -14.97
C THR A 34 -6.22 -13.85 -13.50
N ILE A 35 -5.89 -12.92 -12.60
CA ILE A 35 -6.18 -13.03 -11.17
C ILE A 35 -7.69 -12.88 -10.94
N VAL A 36 -8.33 -13.94 -10.46
CA VAL A 36 -9.74 -13.90 -10.05
C VAL A 36 -9.86 -13.21 -8.70
N ILE A 37 -10.62 -12.11 -8.66
CA ILE A 37 -10.83 -11.29 -7.47
C ILE A 37 -12.23 -11.58 -6.91
N ASP A 38 -12.30 -11.95 -5.63
CA ASP A 38 -13.53 -11.99 -4.86
C ASP A 38 -13.44 -10.97 -3.71
N LEU A 39 -14.40 -10.04 -3.64
CA LEU A 39 -14.50 -9.01 -2.61
C LEU A 39 -15.81 -9.18 -1.85
N PRO A 40 -15.88 -10.08 -0.85
CA PRO A 40 -17.10 -10.40 -0.10
C PRO A 40 -17.84 -9.17 0.46
N TYR A 41 -17.10 -8.18 0.95
CA TYR A 41 -17.67 -6.96 1.53
C TYR A 41 -18.21 -5.97 0.49
N ALA A 42 -17.89 -6.15 -0.79
CA ALA A 42 -18.52 -5.44 -1.90
C ALA A 42 -19.76 -6.18 -2.46
N SER A 43 -20.24 -7.21 -1.76
CA SER A 43 -21.41 -7.99 -2.13
C SER A 43 -22.25 -8.34 -0.89
N GLN A 44 -23.36 -9.05 -1.07
CA GLN A 44 -24.12 -9.64 0.04
C GLN A 44 -23.56 -10.98 0.52
N ASN A 45 -22.62 -11.58 -0.23
CA ASN A 45 -21.97 -12.83 0.10
C ASN A 45 -20.85 -12.61 1.14
N ASN A 46 -21.24 -12.16 2.34
CA ASN A 46 -20.35 -12.02 3.48
C ASN A 46 -21.11 -12.29 4.78
N PHE A 47 -20.38 -12.40 5.89
CA PHE A 47 -20.96 -12.76 7.19
C PHE A 47 -21.97 -11.74 7.74
N VAL A 48 -21.93 -10.48 7.27
CA VAL A 48 -22.85 -9.42 7.68
C VAL A 48 -24.17 -9.51 6.89
N GLY A 49 -24.17 -10.15 5.72
CA GLY A 49 -25.32 -10.21 4.82
C GLY A 49 -25.69 -8.85 4.20
N LYS A 50 -24.77 -7.88 4.21
CA LYS A 50 -24.96 -6.53 3.68
C LYS A 50 -23.73 -6.11 2.88
N VAL A 51 -23.95 -5.28 1.86
CA VAL A 51 -22.88 -4.63 1.11
C VAL A 51 -22.26 -3.55 2.00
N LEU A 52 -20.98 -3.68 2.34
CA LEU A 52 -20.24 -2.72 3.16
C LEU A 52 -19.48 -1.69 2.32
N TYR A 53 -19.05 -2.09 1.12
CA TYR A 53 -18.38 -1.24 0.14
C TYR A 53 -19.17 -1.25 -1.16
N ASP A 54 -19.39 -0.08 -1.75
CA ASP A 54 -20.18 0.09 -2.98
C ASP A 54 -19.42 -0.30 -4.27
N THR A 55 -18.12 -0.55 -4.16
CA THR A 55 -17.22 -0.71 -5.29
C THR A 55 -16.45 -2.02 -5.21
N SER A 56 -16.40 -2.75 -6.33
CA SER A 56 -15.68 -4.02 -6.49
C SER A 56 -14.31 -3.86 -7.17
N LEU A 57 -13.56 -2.80 -6.83
CA LEU A 57 -12.22 -2.55 -7.36
C LEU A 57 -11.15 -2.96 -6.35
N CYS A 58 -10.26 -3.87 -6.74
CA CYS A 58 -9.15 -4.33 -5.91
C CYS A 58 -7.91 -3.48 -6.16
N TYR A 59 -7.65 -2.53 -5.25
CA TYR A 59 -6.41 -1.78 -5.22
C TYR A 59 -5.45 -2.34 -4.18
N LEU A 60 -4.19 -2.50 -4.56
CA LEU A 60 -3.11 -2.89 -3.65
C LEU A 60 -1.99 -1.87 -3.70
N ARG A 61 -1.16 -1.85 -2.65
CA ARG A 61 0.14 -1.17 -2.71
C ARG A 61 0.97 -1.77 -3.84
N LYS A 62 1.63 -0.93 -4.62
CA LYS A 62 2.35 -1.34 -5.84
C LYS A 62 3.29 -2.53 -5.63
N SER A 63 4.13 -2.51 -4.61
CA SER A 63 5.08 -3.59 -4.27
C SER A 63 4.38 -4.91 -3.93
N VAL A 64 3.21 -4.86 -3.30
CA VAL A 64 2.41 -6.05 -3.01
C VAL A 64 1.83 -6.62 -4.30
N ALA A 65 1.24 -5.76 -5.14
CA ALA A 65 0.69 -6.18 -6.43
C ALA A 65 1.77 -6.78 -7.34
N GLU A 66 2.93 -6.13 -7.44
CA GLU A 66 4.08 -6.61 -8.24
C GLU A 66 4.66 -7.93 -7.74
N ARG A 67 4.49 -8.26 -6.45
CA ARG A 67 4.87 -9.57 -5.90
C ARG A 67 3.80 -10.62 -6.16
N LEU A 68 2.53 -10.23 -6.11
CA LEU A 68 1.40 -11.13 -6.34
C LEU A 68 1.36 -11.66 -7.78
N ILE A 69 1.68 -10.84 -8.78
CA ILE A 69 1.68 -11.27 -10.20
C ILE A 69 2.85 -12.21 -10.58
N ARG A 70 3.67 -12.65 -9.60
CA ARG A 70 4.85 -13.49 -9.83
C ARG A 70 4.72 -14.92 -9.29
N VAL A 71 3.59 -15.23 -8.64
CA VAL A 71 3.24 -16.59 -8.17
C VAL A 71 2.41 -17.31 -9.22
#